data_AF-A0A238DP42-F1
#
_entry.id   AF-A0A238DP42-F1
#
_cell.length_a   1.000
_cell.length_b   1.000
_cell.length_c   1.000
_cell.angle_alpha   90.00
_cell.angle_beta   90.00
_cell.angle_gamma   90.00
#
_symmetry.space_group_name_H-M   'P 1'
#
loop_
_entity.id
_entity.type
_entity.pdbx_description
1 polymer ?
#
loop_
_entity_poly.entity_id
_entity_poly.type
_entity_poly.pdbx_seq_one_letter_code
_entity_poly.pdbx_strand_id
1 'polypeptide(L)'
;MPELLPDLIPQNVYGFPLRHVSPLMPERWRRPDGFLKLLMGGPGSKFPVMHDDLEHAHAQITEIYGEREYSLFPPEDTPYLHPSPVQTSLSQIDQPHEPDLQRFPLMAQASPHHTALKPVRMIFIPMGWWRAARPFSVSISICTAIMDRSNWPGFVRDVCATPEGRPFKRLLKRGHRIWRAPAP
;
A
#
# COMPACT_ATOMS: atom_id res chain seq x y z
N MET A 1 -17.47 -12.17 -2.03
CA MET A 1 -17.16 -13.21 -3.01
C MET A 1 -16.34 -14.34 -2.37
N PRO A 2 -16.92 -15.19 -1.51
CA PRO A 2 -16.27 -16.42 -1.06
C PRO A 2 -15.92 -17.41 -2.20
N GLU A 3 -16.68 -17.36 -3.30
CA GLU A 3 -16.59 -18.25 -4.45
C GLU A 3 -15.28 -18.13 -5.27
N LEU A 4 -14.60 -16.98 -5.22
CA LEU A 4 -13.30 -16.77 -5.89
C LEU A 4 -12.09 -16.99 -4.96
N LEU A 5 -12.32 -17.28 -3.68
CA LEU A 5 -11.22 -17.58 -2.76
C LEU A 5 -10.36 -18.76 -3.21
N PRO A 6 -10.91 -19.84 -3.81
CA PRO A 6 -10.09 -20.93 -4.35
C PRO A 6 -9.10 -20.48 -5.43
N ASP A 7 -9.47 -19.49 -6.25
CA ASP A 7 -8.60 -18.97 -7.33
C ASP A 7 -7.43 -18.12 -6.79
N LEU A 8 -7.51 -17.73 -5.52
CA LEU A 8 -6.49 -16.98 -4.79
C LEU A 8 -5.60 -17.89 -3.94
N ILE A 9 -5.79 -19.22 -4.03
CA ILE A 9 -5.10 -20.26 -3.28
C ILE A 9 -4.43 -21.24 -4.28
N PRO A 10 -3.17 -21.67 -4.07
CA PRO A 10 -2.32 -21.31 -2.95
C PRO A 10 -1.88 -19.86 -3.03
N GLN A 11 -1.85 -19.19 -1.87
CA GLN A 11 -1.20 -17.90 -1.76
C GLN A 11 0.26 -18.08 -2.18
N ASN A 12 0.83 -17.08 -2.87
CA ASN A 12 2.26 -17.08 -3.14
C ASN A 12 3.02 -17.30 -1.83
N VAL A 13 3.74 -18.42 -1.72
CA VAL A 13 4.50 -18.79 -0.52
C VAL A 13 5.56 -17.75 -0.14
N TYR A 14 6.03 -16.98 -1.12
CA TYR A 14 6.97 -15.86 -0.93
C TYR A 14 6.27 -14.54 -0.55
N GLY A 15 4.95 -14.46 -0.75
CA GLY A 15 4.13 -13.31 -0.38
C GLY A 15 3.32 -13.53 0.90
N PHE A 16 3.66 -14.57 1.68
CA PHE A 16 2.92 -14.94 2.87
C PHE A 16 2.97 -13.78 3.89
N PRO A 17 1.85 -13.39 4.50
CA PRO A 17 1.75 -12.23 5.40
C PRO A 17 2.51 -12.38 6.74
N LEU A 18 3.27 -13.44 6.92
CA LEU A 18 4.23 -13.66 8.01
C LEU A 18 3.65 -13.28 9.40
N ARG A 19 4.13 -12.20 10.01
CA ARG A 19 3.73 -11.82 11.39
C ARG A 19 2.27 -11.41 11.51
N HIS A 20 1.63 -10.94 10.44
CA HIS A 20 0.23 -10.52 10.46
C HIS A 20 -0.74 -11.66 10.79
N VAL A 21 -0.44 -12.88 10.36
CA VAL A 21 -1.27 -14.09 10.62
C VAL A 21 -0.85 -14.83 11.89
N SER A 22 0.22 -14.40 12.55
CA SER A 22 0.77 -15.10 13.72
C SER A 22 -0.22 -15.17 14.89
N PRO A 23 -0.36 -16.34 15.54
CA PRO A 23 -1.10 -16.47 16.80
C PRO A 23 -0.55 -15.64 17.96
N LEU A 24 0.66 -15.08 17.84
CA LEU A 24 1.26 -14.18 18.82
C LEU A 24 0.92 -12.70 18.57
N MET A 25 0.37 -12.36 17.40
CA MET A 25 -0.06 -11.00 17.09
C MET A 25 -1.29 -10.63 17.93
N PRO A 26 -1.31 -9.50 18.66
CA PRO A 26 -2.49 -9.04 19.38
C PRO A 26 -3.71 -8.97 18.44
N GLU A 27 -4.87 -9.40 18.92
CA GLU A 27 -6.08 -9.59 18.10
C GLU A 27 -6.42 -8.36 17.24
N ARG A 28 -6.32 -7.15 17.80
CA ARG A 28 -6.56 -5.88 17.09
C ARG A 28 -5.70 -5.66 15.84
N TRP A 29 -4.50 -6.26 15.80
CA TRP A 29 -3.52 -6.13 14.72
C TRP A 29 -3.35 -7.41 13.91
N ARG A 30 -3.98 -8.50 14.34
CA ARG A 30 -3.98 -9.77 13.61
C ARG A 30 -4.81 -9.65 12.34
N ARG A 31 -4.30 -10.23 11.25
CA ARG A 31 -4.89 -10.20 9.91
C ARG A 31 -4.79 -11.61 9.33
N PRO A 32 -5.70 -12.52 9.71
CA PRO A 32 -5.69 -13.91 9.22
C PRO A 32 -5.88 -14.00 7.70
N ASP A 33 -6.47 -12.97 7.09
CA ASP A 33 -6.61 -12.75 5.66
C ASP A 33 -5.32 -12.29 4.97
N GLY A 34 -4.25 -12.03 5.73
CA GLY A 34 -2.97 -11.60 5.19
C GLY A 34 -2.93 -10.18 4.67
N PHE A 35 -3.88 -9.33 5.09
CA PHE A 35 -4.02 -7.98 4.56
C PHE A 35 -4.18 -7.99 3.02
N LEU A 36 -4.96 -8.94 2.52
CA LEU A 36 -5.24 -9.09 1.09
C LEU A 36 -6.10 -7.91 0.60
N LYS A 37 -5.59 -7.19 -0.40
CA LYS A 37 -6.25 -6.05 -1.04
C LYS A 37 -6.50 -6.37 -2.51
N LEU A 38 -7.75 -6.24 -2.95
CA LEU A 38 -8.10 -6.23 -4.36
C LEU A 38 -8.06 -4.79 -4.88
N LEU A 39 -7.22 -4.52 -5.87
CA LEU A 39 -7.00 -3.19 -6.43
C LEU A 39 -7.62 -3.11 -7.83
N MET A 40 -8.74 -2.41 -7.97
CA MET A 40 -9.45 -2.26 -9.24
C MET A 40 -9.48 -0.79 -9.67
N GLY A 41 -9.28 -0.57 -10.97
CA GLY A 41 -9.34 0.77 -11.54
C GLY A 41 -9.42 0.73 -13.06
N GLY A 42 -9.89 1.83 -13.65
CA GLY A 42 -9.89 2.04 -15.10
C GLY A 42 -9.17 3.34 -15.46
N PRO A 43 -9.07 3.68 -16.77
CA PRO A 43 -8.40 4.89 -17.22
C PRO A 43 -8.89 6.13 -16.46
N GLY A 44 -7.95 6.96 -15.99
CA GLY A 44 -8.24 8.13 -15.15
C GLY A 44 -8.32 7.83 -13.64
N SER A 45 -8.36 6.57 -13.22
CA SER A 45 -8.14 6.21 -11.82
C SER A 45 -6.70 6.53 -11.40
N LYS A 46 -6.55 7.09 -10.21
CA LYS A 46 -5.25 7.43 -9.62
C LYS A 46 -4.96 6.57 -8.38
N PHE A 47 -5.72 5.50 -8.18
CA PHE A 47 -5.61 4.67 -6.97
C PHE A 47 -4.65 3.48 -7.17
N PRO A 48 -3.71 3.27 -6.24
CA PRO A 48 -3.43 4.13 -5.10
C PRO A 48 -2.72 5.44 -5.49
N VAL A 49 -3.09 6.52 -4.81
CA VAL A 49 -2.42 7.83 -4.91
C VAL A 49 -1.01 7.76 -4.33
N MET A 50 -0.18 8.78 -4.52
CA MET A 50 1.21 8.76 -4.04
C MET A 50 1.30 8.59 -2.51
N HIS A 51 1.84 7.46 -2.05
CA HIS A 51 1.94 7.10 -0.64
C HIS A 51 3.08 6.11 -0.36
N ASP A 52 3.54 6.04 0.90
CA ASP A 52 4.20 4.85 1.45
C ASP A 52 3.22 4.04 2.30
N ASP A 53 3.52 2.75 2.50
CA ASP A 53 2.62 1.87 3.25
C ASP A 53 2.61 2.18 4.75
N LEU A 54 1.40 2.25 5.31
CA LEU A 54 1.20 2.27 6.75
C LEU A 54 1.73 0.99 7.40
N GLU A 55 1.97 1.04 8.71
CA GLU A 55 2.43 -0.13 9.50
C GLU A 55 3.83 -0.63 9.06
N HIS A 56 4.57 0.18 8.29
CA HIS A 56 5.86 -0.18 7.69
C HIS A 56 5.83 -1.50 6.91
N ALA A 57 4.67 -1.88 6.35
CA ALA A 57 4.57 -3.12 5.61
C ALA A 57 5.36 -3.05 4.29
N HIS A 58 5.92 -4.17 3.86
CA HIS A 58 6.23 -4.33 2.44
C HIS A 58 4.94 -4.64 1.70
N ALA A 59 4.97 -4.51 0.39
CA ALA A 59 3.87 -4.95 -0.45
C ALA A 59 4.34 -5.80 -1.60
N GLN A 60 3.58 -6.84 -1.86
CA GLN A 60 3.67 -7.60 -3.10
C GLN A 60 2.39 -7.34 -3.89
N ILE A 61 2.53 -6.89 -5.13
CA ILE A 61 1.39 -6.62 -6.01
C ILE A 61 1.54 -7.46 -7.27
N THR A 62 0.49 -8.21 -7.61
CA THR A 62 0.41 -9.00 -8.84
C THR A 62 -0.73 -8.48 -9.68
N GLU A 63 -0.43 -8.13 -10.94
CA GLU A 63 -1.47 -7.78 -11.90
C GLU A 63 -2.11 -9.06 -12.43
N ILE A 64 -3.44 -9.15 -12.38
CA ILE A 64 -4.17 -10.33 -12.86
C ILE A 64 -5.02 -10.03 -14.10
N TYR A 65 -5.33 -8.76 -14.36
CA TYR A 65 -6.06 -8.34 -15.55
C TYR A 65 -5.69 -6.90 -15.92
N GLY A 66 -5.59 -6.61 -17.22
CA GLY A 66 -5.26 -5.28 -17.72
C GLY A 66 -3.80 -4.89 -17.53
N GLU A 67 -3.51 -3.60 -17.60
CA GLU A 67 -2.17 -3.07 -17.42
C GLU A 67 -2.17 -1.85 -16.50
N ARG A 68 -1.20 -1.81 -15.58
CA ARG A 68 -1.04 -0.73 -14.62
C ARG A 68 0.42 -0.28 -14.53
N GLU A 69 0.61 1.03 -14.68
CA GLU A 69 1.90 1.66 -14.44
C GLU A 69 2.06 2.02 -12.96
N TYR A 70 3.27 1.82 -12.46
CA TYR A 70 3.71 2.22 -11.14
C TYR A 70 4.85 3.23 -11.27
N SER A 71 4.75 4.31 -10.50
CA SER A 71 5.84 5.25 -10.24
C SER A 71 6.30 5.02 -8.81
N LEU A 72 7.55 4.64 -8.62
CA LEU A 72 8.15 4.28 -7.34
C LEU A 72 9.28 5.26 -7.02
N PHE A 73 9.40 5.63 -5.76
CA PHE A 73 10.46 6.50 -5.30
C PHE A 73 11.09 5.92 -4.04
N PRO A 74 12.44 5.95 -3.96
CA PRO A 74 13.15 5.44 -2.81
C PRO A 74 12.84 6.30 -1.56
N PRO A 75 12.97 5.75 -0.33
CA PRO A 75 12.69 6.49 0.91
C PRO A 75 13.48 7.80 1.04
N GLU A 76 14.68 7.87 0.45
CA GLU A 76 15.56 9.03 0.44
C GLU A 76 14.93 10.24 -0.28
N ASP A 77 13.99 10.01 -1.20
CA ASP A 77 13.29 11.07 -1.92
C ASP A 77 12.14 11.70 -1.11
N THR A 78 11.82 11.17 0.09
CA THR A 78 10.75 11.70 0.95
C THR A 78 10.71 13.23 1.06
N PRO A 79 11.84 13.95 1.22
CA PRO A 79 11.84 15.42 1.29
C PRO A 79 11.32 16.12 0.01
N TYR A 80 11.42 15.46 -1.14
CA TYR A 80 11.01 15.97 -2.46
C TYR A 80 9.56 15.62 -2.81
N LEU A 81 8.95 14.69 -2.08
CA LEU A 81 7.62 14.15 -2.38
C LEU A 81 6.49 14.83 -1.60
N HIS A 82 6.78 15.95 -0.92
CA HIS A 82 5.78 16.77 -0.23
C HIS A 82 4.74 15.98 0.60
N PRO A 83 5.17 15.25 1.66
CA PRO A 83 4.24 14.58 2.57
C PRO A 83 3.14 15.51 3.09
N SER A 84 1.93 14.98 3.25
CA SER A 84 0.81 15.71 3.81
C SER A 84 1.03 15.95 5.31
N PRO A 85 0.78 17.17 5.82
CA PRO A 85 0.92 17.47 7.24
C PRO A 85 -0.10 16.71 8.10
N VAL A 86 -1.24 16.31 7.51
CA VAL A 86 -2.29 15.54 8.19
C VAL A 86 -1.93 14.05 8.24
N GLN A 87 -1.47 13.51 7.11
CA GLN A 87 -1.06 12.12 6.99
C GLN A 87 0.26 12.04 6.23
N THR A 88 1.36 11.97 6.98
CA THR A 88 2.72 12.00 6.42
C THR A 88 3.04 10.84 5.49
N SER A 89 2.21 9.80 5.45
CA SER A 89 2.35 8.69 4.51
C SER A 89 1.66 8.93 3.16
N LEU A 90 0.97 10.06 3.00
CA LEU A 90 0.35 10.47 1.75
C LEU A 90 1.08 11.71 1.25
N SER A 91 1.36 11.76 -0.05
CA SER A 91 1.89 12.96 -0.68
C SER A 91 0.76 13.93 -1.01
N GLN A 92 1.09 15.22 -1.07
CA GLN A 92 0.21 16.24 -1.64
C GLN A 92 0.25 16.26 -3.18
N ILE A 93 1.16 15.51 -3.80
CA ILE A 93 1.29 15.36 -5.24
C ILE A 93 0.45 14.18 -5.70
N ASP A 94 -0.65 14.46 -6.41
CA ASP A 94 -1.54 13.41 -6.91
C ASP A 94 -1.04 12.74 -8.20
N GLN A 95 -0.24 13.46 -9.00
CA GLN A 95 0.17 13.05 -10.35
C GLN A 95 1.68 13.13 -10.52
N PRO A 96 2.43 12.06 -10.19
CA PRO A 96 3.88 12.10 -10.29
C PRO A 96 4.44 12.01 -11.71
N HIS A 97 3.63 11.61 -12.69
CA HIS A 97 4.01 11.57 -14.10
C HIS A 97 3.96 12.95 -14.77
N GLU A 98 3.10 13.82 -14.25
CA GLU A 98 2.90 15.19 -14.71
C GLU A 98 2.76 16.12 -13.49
N PRO A 99 3.85 16.30 -12.71
CA PRO A 99 3.76 17.09 -11.49
C PRO A 99 3.70 18.60 -11.79
N ASP A 100 2.88 19.31 -11.03
CA ASP A 100 2.88 20.77 -11.02
C ASP A 100 4.15 21.28 -10.31
N LEU A 101 5.22 21.48 -11.08
CA LEU A 101 6.51 21.96 -10.57
C LEU A 101 6.49 23.43 -10.14
N GLN A 102 5.46 24.21 -10.49
CA GLN A 102 5.30 25.55 -9.92
C GLN A 102 4.88 25.45 -8.46
N ARG A 103 3.98 24.51 -8.14
CA ARG A 103 3.52 24.24 -6.78
C ARG A 103 4.49 23.35 -5.99
N PHE A 104 5.14 22.40 -6.64
CA PHE A 104 6.02 21.38 -6.02
C PHE A 104 7.42 21.37 -6.66
N PRO A 105 8.19 22.46 -6.57
CA PRO A 105 9.46 22.59 -7.28
C PRO A 105 10.52 21.57 -6.84
N LEU A 106 10.46 21.10 -5.59
CA LEU A 106 11.42 20.12 -5.07
C LEU A 106 11.28 18.75 -5.72
N MET A 107 10.11 18.42 -6.28
CA MET A 107 9.89 17.14 -6.95
C MET A 107 10.79 16.93 -8.16
N ALA A 108 11.29 18.01 -8.78
CA ALA A 108 12.28 17.91 -9.86
C ALA A 108 13.61 17.26 -9.42
N GLN A 109 13.86 17.13 -8.11
CA GLN A 109 15.04 16.46 -7.55
C GLN A 109 14.80 14.97 -7.23
N ALA A 110 13.55 14.51 -7.28
CA ALA A 110 13.21 13.12 -7.01
C ALA A 110 13.68 12.20 -8.16
N SER A 111 13.98 10.95 -7.82
CA SER A 111 14.49 9.92 -8.72
C SER A 111 13.43 8.83 -8.94
N PRO A 112 12.48 9.01 -9.88
CA PRO A 112 11.42 8.04 -10.11
C PRO A 112 11.93 6.77 -10.79
N HIS A 113 11.39 5.64 -10.35
CA HIS A 113 11.46 4.36 -11.06
C HIS A 113 10.07 4.02 -11.62
N HIS A 114 9.98 3.87 -12.95
CA HIS A 114 8.73 3.55 -13.63
C HIS A 114 8.72 2.11 -14.12
N THR A 115 7.59 1.44 -13.94
CA THR A 115 7.35 0.11 -14.51
C THR A 115 5.88 -0.11 -14.77
N ALA A 116 5.56 -0.84 -15.85
CA ALA A 116 4.21 -1.30 -16.12
C ALA A 116 4.09 -2.79 -15.77
N LEU A 117 3.05 -3.14 -15.00
CA LEU A 117 2.69 -4.52 -14.73
C LEU A 117 1.59 -4.95 -15.69
N LYS A 118 1.89 -6.02 -16.44
CA LYS A 118 0.96 -6.78 -17.27
C LYS A 118 0.47 -8.01 -16.49
N PRO A 119 -0.59 -8.69 -16.93
CA PRO A 119 -1.11 -9.85 -16.21
C PRO A 119 -0.02 -10.89 -15.96
N VAL A 120 -0.06 -11.52 -14.78
CA VAL A 120 0.92 -12.51 -14.30
C VAL A 120 2.31 -11.91 -13.97
N ARG A 121 2.47 -10.58 -14.05
CA ARG A 121 3.66 -9.89 -13.51
C ARG A 121 3.41 -9.42 -12.09
N MET A 122 4.49 -9.43 -11.32
CA MET A 122 4.49 -9.09 -9.91
C MET A 122 5.58 -8.06 -9.63
N ILE A 123 5.30 -7.17 -8.69
CA ILE A 123 6.27 -6.28 -8.09
C ILE A 123 6.33 -6.48 -6.58
N PHE A 124 7.53 -6.44 -6.04
CA PHE A 124 7.77 -6.30 -4.61
C PHE A 124 8.21 -4.86 -4.33
N ILE A 125 7.56 -4.22 -3.36
CA ILE A 125 7.83 -2.85 -2.94
C ILE A 125 8.26 -2.90 -1.48
N PRO A 126 9.53 -2.59 -1.18
CA PRO A 126 10.02 -2.59 0.20
C PRO A 126 9.32 -1.54 1.06
N MET A 127 9.37 -1.70 2.38
CA MET A 127 8.82 -0.71 3.30
C MET A 127 9.47 0.67 3.10
N GLY A 128 8.69 1.73 3.28
CA GLY A 128 9.13 3.12 3.15
C GLY A 128 9.32 3.62 1.72
N TRP A 129 9.20 2.75 0.71
CA TRP A 129 9.16 3.19 -0.68
C TRP A 129 7.82 3.86 -0.98
N TRP A 130 7.90 5.03 -1.59
CA TRP A 130 6.74 5.75 -2.07
C TRP A 130 6.29 5.17 -3.40
N ARG A 131 4.99 5.19 -3.64
CA ARG A 131 4.40 4.70 -4.88
C ARG A 131 3.10 5.42 -5.23
N ALA A 132 2.89 5.57 -6.52
CA ALA A 132 1.59 5.83 -7.12
C ALA A 132 1.35 4.82 -8.25
N ALA A 133 0.09 4.59 -8.59
CA ALA A 133 -0.25 3.78 -9.75
C ALA A 133 -1.31 4.45 -10.63
N ARG A 134 -1.20 4.21 -11.93
CA ARG A 134 -2.23 4.58 -12.91
C ARG A 134 -2.51 3.40 -13.83
N PRO A 135 -3.75 2.94 -13.95
CA PRO A 135 -4.10 1.91 -14.92
C PRO A 135 -4.31 2.53 -16.31
N PHE A 136 -3.84 1.85 -17.35
CA PHE A 136 -4.02 2.27 -18.75
C PHE A 136 -5.37 1.80 -19.33
N SER A 137 -5.92 0.74 -18.74
CA SER A 137 -7.20 0.11 -19.10
C SER A 137 -7.97 -0.23 -17.82
N VAL A 138 -9.11 -0.91 -17.93
CA VAL A 138 -9.63 -1.65 -16.79
C VAL A 138 -8.54 -2.63 -16.32
N SER A 139 -8.20 -2.57 -15.04
CA SER A 139 -7.07 -3.25 -14.44
C SER A 139 -7.46 -3.79 -13.07
N ILE A 140 -7.03 -5.01 -12.78
CA ILE A 140 -7.27 -5.72 -11.53
C ILE A 140 -5.93 -6.27 -11.05
N SER A 141 -5.58 -5.94 -9.80
CA SER A 141 -4.38 -6.46 -9.14
C SER A 141 -4.72 -6.99 -7.76
N ILE A 142 -3.94 -7.96 -7.30
CA ILE A 142 -3.96 -8.44 -5.93
C ILE A 142 -2.74 -7.87 -5.22
N CYS A 143 -2.94 -7.26 -4.06
CA CYS A 143 -1.86 -6.78 -3.21
C CYS A 143 -1.91 -7.46 -1.84
N THR A 144 -0.79 -8.03 -1.41
CA THR A 144 -0.61 -8.52 -0.03
C THR A 144 0.38 -7.63 0.70
N ALA A 145 0.06 -7.28 1.94
CA ALA A 145 1.00 -6.60 2.83
C ALA A 145 1.82 -7.65 3.59
N ILE A 146 3.14 -7.47 3.63
CA ILE A 146 4.07 -8.44 4.22
C ILE A 146 4.75 -7.78 5.41
N MET A 147 4.72 -8.48 6.54
CA MET A 147 5.40 -8.05 7.77
C MET A 147 6.30 -9.16 8.31
N ASP A 148 7.60 -8.90 8.28
CA ASP A 148 8.63 -9.88 8.58
C ASP A 148 9.54 -9.38 9.73
N ARG A 149 10.78 -9.87 9.81
CA ARG A 149 11.74 -9.39 10.81
C ARG A 149 12.28 -7.99 10.49
N SER A 150 12.47 -7.67 9.21
CA SER A 150 13.13 -6.46 8.74
C SER A 150 12.32 -5.19 9.00
N ASN A 151 10.98 -5.28 8.93
CA ASN A 151 10.10 -4.13 9.15
C ASN A 151 9.38 -4.12 10.51
N TRP A 152 9.55 -5.16 11.33
CA TRP A 152 8.94 -5.28 12.66
C TRP A 152 9.21 -4.08 13.60
N PRO A 153 10.45 -3.54 13.70
CA PRO A 153 10.69 -2.39 14.58
C PRO A 153 9.89 -1.16 14.16
N GLY A 154 9.74 -0.91 12.86
CA GLY A 154 8.95 0.19 12.31
C GLY A 154 7.46 0.00 12.62
N PHE A 155 6.95 -1.21 12.44
CA PHE A 155 5.58 -1.57 12.84
C PHE A 155 5.34 -1.29 14.33
N VAL A 156 6.21 -1.80 15.21
CA VAL A 156 6.08 -1.62 16.67
C VAL A 156 6.10 -0.13 17.02
N ARG A 157 6.99 0.65 16.42
CA ARG A 157 7.02 2.11 16.59
C ARG A 157 5.68 2.74 16.19
N ASP A 158 5.13 2.39 15.03
CA ASP A 158 3.86 2.94 14.55
C ASP A 158 2.67 2.59 15.45
N VAL A 159 2.59 1.35 15.93
CA VAL A 159 1.43 0.87 16.69
C VAL A 159 1.54 1.12 18.19
N CYS A 160 2.76 1.19 18.74
CA CYS A 160 3.02 1.39 20.16
C CYS A 160 3.45 2.82 20.52
N ALA A 161 3.71 3.71 19.55
CA ALA A 161 3.99 5.12 19.85
C ALA A 161 2.88 5.75 20.71
N THR A 162 3.29 6.32 21.83
CA THR A 162 2.43 7.07 22.75
C THR A 162 1.90 8.35 22.07
N PRO A 163 0.77 8.91 22.53
CA PRO A 163 0.14 10.07 21.90
C PRO A 163 1.03 11.32 21.79
N GLU A 164 2.03 11.46 22.67
CA GLU A 164 2.87 12.66 22.82
C GLU A 164 3.96 12.82 21.73
N GLY A 165 4.12 11.85 20.84
CA GLY A 165 5.14 11.86 19.77
C GLY A 165 4.61 11.58 18.36
N ARG A 166 3.32 11.80 18.09
CA ARG A 166 2.70 11.43 16.80
C ARG A 166 2.65 12.58 15.79
N PRO A 167 3.08 12.38 14.53
CA PRO A 167 2.33 12.89 13.39
C PRO A 167 0.99 12.14 13.32
N PHE A 168 -0.10 12.87 13.09
CA PHE A 168 -1.51 12.52 13.31
C PHE A 168 -2.04 11.33 12.45
N LYS A 169 -1.48 10.12 12.56
CA LYS A 169 -1.96 8.90 11.87
C LYS A 169 -3.21 8.28 12.52
N ARG A 170 -4.27 9.05 12.78
CA ARG A 170 -5.48 8.49 13.41
C ARG A 170 -6.79 9.20 13.07
N LEU A 171 -7.24 9.09 11.83
CA LEU A 171 -8.68 9.16 11.52
C LEU A 171 -8.93 8.29 10.29
N LEU A 172 -9.49 7.08 10.46
CA LEU A 172 -10.35 6.37 9.47
C LEU A 172 -10.63 4.89 9.82
N LYS A 173 -9.88 4.24 10.74
CA LYS A 173 -10.22 2.85 11.17
C LYS A 173 -11.55 2.72 11.95
N ARG A 174 -12.30 3.81 12.21
CA ARG A 174 -13.66 3.76 12.78
C ARG A 174 -14.77 3.52 11.75
N GLY A 175 -14.50 3.62 10.45
CA GLY A 175 -15.53 3.56 9.41
C GLY A 175 -15.83 2.20 8.78
N HIS A 176 -15.00 1.17 8.98
CA HIS A 176 -15.19 -0.16 8.34
C HIS A 176 -15.86 -1.17 9.29
N ARG A 177 -16.92 -0.76 9.98
CA ARG A 177 -17.93 -1.67 10.56
C ARG A 177 -19.15 -1.63 9.66
N ILE A 178 -19.08 -2.24 8.48
CA ILE A 178 -20.27 -2.48 7.68
C ILE A 178 -20.21 -3.95 7.21
N TRP A 179 -21.29 -4.67 7.50
CA TRP A 179 -21.57 -6.08 7.18
C TRP A 179 -20.93 -7.15 8.08
N ARG A 180 -21.40 -7.24 9.33
CA ARG A 180 -21.63 -8.56 9.94
C ARG A 180 -22.98 -9.06 9.40
N ALA A 181 -22.96 -10.05 8.52
CA ALA A 181 -24.15 -10.84 8.27
C ALA A 181 -24.57 -11.54 9.58
N PRO A 182 -25.86 -11.62 9.91
CA PRO A 182 -26.30 -12.46 11.02
C PRO A 182 -25.97 -13.93 10.68
N ALA A 183 -25.36 -14.63 11.63
CA ALA A 183 -25.13 -16.07 11.57
C ALA A 183 -26.48 -16.83 11.61
N PRO A 184 -26.57 -18.05 11.05
CA PRO A 184 -27.82 -18.79 10.87
C PRO A 184 -28.54 -19.14 12.17
#